data_AF-A0A8C2L1V0-F1
#
_entry.id   AF-A0A8C2L1V0-F1
#
_cell.length_a   1.000
_cell.length_b   1.000
_cell.length_c   1.000
_cell.angle_alpha   90.00
_cell.angle_beta   90.00
_cell.angle_gamma   90.00
#
_symmetry.space_group_name_H-M   'P 1'
#
loop_
_entity.id
_entity.type
_entity.pdbx_description
1 polymer ?
#
loop_
_entity_poly.entity_id
_entity_poly.type
_entity_poly.pdbx_seq_one_letter_code
_entity_poly.pdbx_strand_id
1 'polypeptide(L)'
;MKRIYIMQVGFICYDVIMVKLNLLVIESSRQFHQAKENFSNKARQVKGLEAIICQLTEIINTKHNVYAELKVYLSVCCKCYFDSMLSQRGYIGKMTFDHENETLSISVQPGGGGRATLRDMRSLSGGERSFSTMCFILSLWAIAEAPFRALDEFDAYMDFVNRRISMDMMLKIAASQHYRQFIFLTTEGMSSLHGNSLIRILRLSDPDRSQSALPYGQTNTE
;
A
#
# COMPACT_ATOMS: atom_id res chain seq x y z
N MET A 1 -61.68 -91.05 -26.45
CA MET A 1 -61.02 -89.80 -26.91
C MET A 1 -60.17 -89.24 -25.78
N LYS A 2 -58.84 -89.16 -25.92
CA LYS A 2 -57.98 -88.47 -24.94
C LYS A 2 -57.59 -87.11 -25.52
N ARG A 3 -57.94 -86.02 -24.84
CA ARG A 3 -57.49 -84.65 -25.19
C ARG A 3 -56.05 -84.48 -24.73
N ILE A 4 -55.16 -84.19 -25.67
CA ILE A 4 -53.78 -83.80 -25.42
C ILE A 4 -53.77 -82.27 -25.24
N TYR A 5 -53.28 -81.81 -24.09
CA TYR A 5 -53.01 -80.39 -23.85
C TYR A 5 -51.50 -80.17 -23.97
N ILE A 6 -51.09 -79.43 -25.00
CA ILE A 6 -49.72 -78.95 -25.14
C ILE A 6 -49.66 -77.60 -24.43
N MET A 7 -49.07 -77.58 -23.25
CA MET A 7 -48.81 -76.35 -22.50
C MET A 7 -47.40 -75.87 -22.89
N GLN A 8 -47.34 -74.84 -23.74
CA GLN A 8 -46.09 -74.22 -24.15
C GLN A 8 -45.58 -73.33 -23.02
N VAL A 9 -44.77 -73.90 -22.14
CA VAL A 9 -44.07 -73.17 -21.08
C VAL A 9 -42.62 -72.98 -21.52
N GLY A 10 -42.17 -71.75 -21.77
CA GLY A 10 -40.74 -71.45 -21.61
C GLY A 10 -40.07 -70.40 -22.49
N PHE A 11 -40.53 -70.09 -23.70
CA PHE A 11 -39.70 -69.25 -24.60
C PHE A 11 -39.76 -67.74 -24.32
N ILE A 12 -40.94 -67.19 -23.97
CA ILE A 12 -41.12 -65.74 -23.80
C ILE A 12 -40.35 -65.19 -22.58
N CYS A 13 -40.16 -66.01 -21.54
CA CYS A 13 -39.51 -65.58 -20.30
C CYS A 13 -38.00 -65.37 -20.49
N TYR A 14 -37.34 -66.24 -21.26
CA TYR A 14 -35.89 -66.13 -21.54
C TYR A 14 -35.55 -64.90 -22.37
N ASP A 15 -36.33 -64.61 -23.41
CA ASP A 15 -36.09 -63.42 -24.25
C ASP A 15 -36.26 -62.11 -23.46
N VAL A 16 -37.28 -62.01 -22.60
CA VAL A 16 -37.49 -60.82 -21.76
C VAL A 16 -36.36 -60.65 -20.73
N ILE A 17 -35.85 -61.76 -20.16
CA ILE A 17 -34.71 -61.75 -19.24
C ILE A 17 -33.42 -61.33 -19.97
N MET A 18 -33.16 -61.88 -21.17
CA MET A 18 -31.99 -61.53 -21.99
C MET A 18 -32.00 -60.05 -22.40
N VAL A 19 -33.15 -59.50 -22.79
CA VAL A 19 -33.29 -58.08 -23.13
C VAL A 19 -33.03 -57.19 -21.92
N LYS A 20 -33.57 -57.52 -20.73
CA LYS A 20 -33.28 -56.78 -19.49
C LYS A 20 -31.81 -56.85 -19.10
N LEU A 21 -31.18 -58.02 -19.25
CA LEU A 21 -29.77 -58.20 -18.93
C LEU A 21 -28.87 -57.38 -19.87
N ASN A 22 -29.18 -57.37 -21.18
CA ASN A 22 -28.46 -56.54 -22.15
C ASN A 22 -28.63 -55.04 -21.87
N LEU A 23 -29.85 -54.59 -21.56
CA LEU A 23 -30.11 -53.19 -21.23
C LEU A 23 -29.33 -52.75 -19.97
N LEU A 24 -29.30 -53.61 -18.95
CA LEU A 24 -28.52 -53.37 -17.72
C LEU A 24 -27.02 -53.30 -17.98
N VAL A 25 -26.48 -54.21 -18.82
CA VAL A 25 -25.06 -54.20 -19.21
C VAL A 25 -24.72 -52.93 -19.98
N ILE A 26 -25.59 -52.48 -20.89
CA ILE A 26 -25.42 -51.23 -21.64
C ILE A 26 -25.44 -50.02 -20.69
N GLU A 27 -26.40 -49.94 -19.77
CA GLU A 27 -26.48 -48.85 -18.79
C GLU A 27 -25.26 -48.82 -17.88
N SER A 28 -24.81 -49.97 -17.38
CA SER A 28 -23.62 -50.08 -16.52
C SER A 28 -22.35 -49.66 -17.29
N SER A 29 -22.20 -50.10 -18.54
CA SER A 29 -21.09 -49.70 -19.40
C SER A 29 -21.10 -48.20 -19.69
N ARG A 30 -22.28 -47.60 -19.90
CA ARG A 30 -22.45 -46.15 -20.10
C ARG A 30 -22.06 -45.37 -18.85
N GLN A 31 -22.54 -45.79 -17.67
CA GLN A 31 -22.19 -45.15 -16.40
C GLN A 31 -20.69 -45.21 -16.12
N PHE A 32 -20.06 -46.37 -16.40
CA PHE A 32 -18.61 -46.53 -16.27
C PHE A 32 -17.85 -45.57 -17.19
N HIS A 33 -18.23 -45.47 -18.47
CA HIS A 33 -17.61 -44.55 -19.42
C HIS A 33 -17.75 -43.09 -18.97
N GLN A 34 -18.94 -42.69 -18.53
CA GLN A 34 -19.19 -41.33 -18.05
C GLN A 34 -18.40 -41.01 -16.78
N ALA A 35 -18.33 -41.94 -15.82
CA ALA A 35 -17.51 -41.78 -14.62
C ALA A 35 -16.01 -41.67 -14.95
N LYS A 36 -15.52 -42.47 -15.91
CA LYS A 36 -14.13 -42.44 -16.38
C LYS A 36 -13.78 -41.11 -17.07
N GLU A 37 -14.66 -40.60 -17.91
CA GLU A 37 -14.48 -39.30 -18.56
C GLU A 37 -14.48 -38.16 -17.53
N ASN A 38 -15.43 -38.17 -16.59
CA ASN A 38 -15.48 -37.21 -15.49
C ASN A 38 -14.21 -37.24 -14.63
N PHE A 39 -13.71 -38.43 -14.30
CA PHE A 39 -12.45 -38.58 -13.57
C PHE A 39 -11.28 -38.01 -14.38
N SER A 40 -11.19 -38.32 -15.68
CA SER A 40 -10.14 -37.79 -16.56
C SER A 40 -10.17 -36.26 -16.63
N ASN A 41 -11.36 -35.67 -16.76
CA ASN A 41 -11.54 -34.22 -16.79
C ASN A 41 -11.15 -33.56 -15.46
N LYS A 42 -11.58 -34.11 -14.32
CA LYS A 42 -11.17 -33.64 -12.99
C LYS A 42 -9.66 -33.77 -12.78
N ALA A 43 -9.05 -34.88 -13.19
CA ALA A 43 -7.60 -35.07 -13.11
C ALA A 43 -6.83 -34.04 -13.96
N ARG A 44 -7.35 -33.68 -15.14
CA ARG A 44 -6.79 -32.60 -15.97
C ARG A 44 -6.92 -31.24 -15.27
N GLN A 45 -8.06 -30.96 -14.65
CA GLN A 45 -8.27 -29.72 -13.89
C GLN A 45 -7.31 -29.61 -12.71
N VAL A 46 -7.12 -30.69 -11.93
CA VAL A 46 -6.17 -30.72 -10.81
C VAL A 46 -4.76 -30.43 -11.30
N LYS A 47 -4.30 -31.08 -12.38
CA LYS A 47 -2.99 -30.77 -12.99
C LYS A 47 -2.86 -29.30 -13.42
N GLY A 48 -3.94 -28.73 -13.95
CA GLY A 48 -3.98 -27.31 -14.31
C GLY A 48 -3.82 -26.40 -13.08
N LEU A 49 -4.51 -26.71 -11.98
CA LEU A 49 -4.40 -25.97 -10.72
C LEU A 49 -3.00 -26.10 -10.10
N GLU A 50 -2.40 -27.29 -10.14
CA GLU A 50 -1.03 -27.51 -9.67
C GLU A 50 -0.03 -26.64 -10.44
N ALA A 51 -0.16 -26.56 -11.77
CA ALA A 51 0.67 -25.69 -12.59
C ALA A 51 0.51 -24.20 -12.24
N ILE A 52 -0.73 -23.75 -11.97
CA ILE A 52 -1.01 -22.37 -11.54
C ILE A 52 -0.37 -22.09 -10.17
N ILE A 53 -0.49 -23.01 -9.21
CA ILE A 53 0.11 -22.87 -7.88
C ILE A 53 1.63 -22.73 -8.00
N CYS A 54 2.28 -23.53 -8.85
CA CYS A 54 3.72 -23.41 -9.11
C CYS A 54 4.09 -22.01 -9.63
N GLN A 55 3.37 -21.50 -10.64
CA GLN A 55 3.62 -20.17 -11.19
C GLN A 55 3.40 -19.05 -10.17
N LEU A 56 2.32 -19.12 -9.39
CA LEU A 56 2.05 -18.14 -8.35
C LEU A 56 3.14 -18.14 -7.27
N THR A 57 3.65 -19.32 -6.92
CA THR A 57 4.75 -19.45 -5.96
C THR A 57 6.01 -18.76 -6.48
N GLU A 58 6.37 -18.95 -7.76
CA GLU A 58 7.51 -18.26 -8.38
C GLU A 58 7.33 -16.73 -8.39
N ILE A 59 6.13 -16.25 -8.72
CA ILE A 59 5.81 -14.81 -8.69
C ILE A 59 5.96 -14.24 -7.28
N ILE A 60 5.44 -14.94 -6.26
CA ILE A 60 5.52 -14.49 -4.87
C ILE A 60 6.99 -14.44 -4.41
N ASN A 61 7.77 -15.47 -4.72
CA ASN A 61 9.20 -15.52 -4.36
C ASN A 61 9.97 -14.38 -5.03
N THR A 62 9.69 -14.12 -6.31
CA THR A 62 10.31 -13.02 -7.05
C THR A 62 9.95 -11.66 -6.44
N LYS A 63 8.66 -11.43 -6.14
CA LYS A 63 8.21 -10.19 -5.48
C LYS A 63 8.82 -10.01 -4.10
N HIS A 64 8.96 -11.08 -3.33
CA HIS A 64 9.57 -11.03 -2.01
C HIS A 64 11.05 -10.60 -2.10
N ASN A 65 11.80 -11.13 -3.06
CA ASN A 65 13.20 -10.75 -3.28
C ASN A 65 13.33 -9.29 -3.70
N VAL A 66 12.54 -8.85 -4.68
CA VAL A 66 12.54 -7.45 -5.14
C VAL A 66 12.14 -6.51 -4.01
N TYR A 67 11.14 -6.87 -3.21
CA TYR A 67 10.73 -6.08 -2.06
C TYR A 67 11.83 -5.97 -1.01
N ALA A 68 12.55 -7.05 -0.71
CA ALA A 68 13.66 -7.03 0.23
C ALA A 68 14.78 -6.08 -0.23
N GLU A 69 15.16 -6.13 -1.50
CA GLU A 69 16.15 -5.21 -2.08
C GLU A 69 15.67 -3.76 -2.05
N LEU A 70 14.42 -3.51 -2.46
CA LEU A 70 13.82 -2.19 -2.45
C LEU A 70 13.78 -1.62 -1.02
N LYS A 71 13.40 -2.42 -0.02
CA LYS A 71 13.33 -2.01 1.39
C LYS A 71 14.66 -1.45 1.87
N VAL A 72 15.76 -2.17 1.60
CA VAL A 72 17.11 -1.75 1.97
C VAL A 72 17.52 -0.48 1.21
N TYR A 73 17.27 -0.44 -0.09
CA TYR A 73 17.59 0.71 -0.94
C TYR A 73 16.90 1.99 -0.45
N LEU A 74 15.58 1.94 -0.23
CA LEU A 74 14.80 3.08 0.24
C LEU A 74 15.25 3.55 1.63
N SER A 75 15.62 2.63 2.52
CA SER A 75 16.17 2.98 3.82
C SER A 75 17.51 3.70 3.74
N VAL A 76 18.41 3.30 2.82
CA VAL A 76 19.66 4.04 2.59
C VAL A 76 19.37 5.42 2.01
N CYS A 77 18.53 5.52 0.99
CA CYS A 77 18.15 6.82 0.41
C CYS A 77 17.55 7.76 1.45
N CYS A 78 16.59 7.28 2.26
CA CYS A 78 15.96 8.09 3.30
C CYS A 78 16.98 8.61 4.31
N LYS A 79 17.94 7.78 4.74
CA LYS A 79 19.04 8.21 5.62
C LYS A 79 19.86 9.33 5.00
N CYS A 80 20.28 9.17 3.74
CA CYS A 80 21.09 10.18 3.04
C CYS A 80 20.36 11.51 2.89
N TYR A 81 19.08 11.48 2.50
CA TYR A 81 18.28 12.70 2.40
C TYR A 81 18.08 13.34 3.77
N PHE A 82 17.78 12.56 4.81
CA PHE A 82 17.60 13.09 6.17
C PHE A 82 18.85 13.83 6.67
N ASP A 83 20.03 13.23 6.50
CA ASP A 83 21.29 13.86 6.87
C ASP A 83 21.56 15.13 6.05
N SER A 84 21.33 15.08 4.74
CA SER A 84 21.45 16.26 3.86
C SER A 84 20.51 17.40 4.28
N MET A 85 19.29 17.10 4.70
CA MET A 85 18.32 18.11 5.15
C MET A 85 18.73 18.72 6.49
N LEU A 86 19.15 17.90 7.47
CA LEU A 86 19.64 18.37 8.76
C LEU A 86 20.90 19.23 8.65
N SER A 87 21.78 18.91 7.69
CA SER A 87 23.02 19.65 7.46
C SER A 87 22.78 21.13 7.10
N GLN A 88 21.60 21.49 6.58
CA GLN A 88 21.21 22.88 6.30
C GLN A 88 21.19 23.75 7.56
N ARG A 89 20.99 23.14 8.73
CA ARG A 89 21.03 23.81 10.05
C ARG A 89 22.32 23.50 10.83
N GLY A 90 23.24 22.74 10.25
CA GLY A 90 24.42 22.21 10.93
C GLY A 90 24.09 21.17 11.99
N TYR A 91 22.97 20.45 11.83
CA TYR A 91 22.59 19.34 12.70
C TYR A 91 23.14 18.03 12.13
N ILE A 92 23.41 17.07 13.01
CA ILE A 92 23.83 15.72 12.63
C ILE A 92 22.69 14.76 12.96
N GLY A 93 22.31 13.92 12.00
CA GLY A 93 21.26 12.92 12.17
C GLY A 93 21.80 11.50 12.20
N LYS A 94 21.10 10.63 12.92
CA LYS A 94 21.23 9.18 12.78
C LYS A 94 19.85 8.57 12.64
N MET A 95 19.70 7.73 11.63
CA MET A 95 18.47 6.99 11.38
C MET A 95 18.78 5.51 11.19
N THR A 96 18.19 4.68 12.04
CA THR A 96 18.37 3.23 12.05
C THR A 96 17.04 2.57 11.76
N PHE A 97 16.95 1.91 10.60
CA PHE A 97 15.83 1.05 10.26
C PHE A 97 16.18 -0.37 10.71
N ASP A 98 15.34 -0.94 11.55
CA ASP A 98 15.35 -2.35 11.89
C ASP A 98 14.19 -3.00 11.14
N HIS A 99 14.51 -3.72 10.08
CA HIS A 99 13.53 -4.34 9.22
C HIS A 99 12.99 -5.67 9.75
N GLU A 100 13.68 -6.28 10.73
CA GLU A 100 13.26 -7.52 11.37
C GLU A 100 12.21 -7.22 12.44
N ASN A 101 12.45 -6.21 13.27
CA ASN A 101 11.52 -5.77 14.32
C ASN A 101 10.54 -4.67 13.87
N GLU A 102 10.60 -4.27 12.59
CA GLU A 102 9.77 -3.22 12.00
C GLU A 102 9.84 -1.88 12.74
N THR A 103 11.02 -1.52 13.26
CA THR A 103 11.22 -0.27 14.01
C THR A 103 12.09 0.74 13.28
N LEU A 104 11.85 2.01 13.58
CA LEU A 104 12.66 3.13 13.14
C LEU A 104 13.11 3.94 14.34
N SER A 105 14.42 4.03 14.53
CA SER A 105 15.03 4.88 15.56
C SER A 105 15.69 6.08 14.92
N ILE A 106 15.32 7.28 15.38
CA ILE A 106 15.87 8.55 14.90
C ILE A 106 16.50 9.28 16.07
N SER A 107 17.71 9.78 15.86
CA SER A 107 18.40 10.61 16.83
C SER A 107 19.06 11.79 16.13
N VAL A 108 19.08 12.94 16.79
CA VAL A 108 19.57 14.19 16.23
C VAL A 108 20.47 14.87 17.25
N GLN A 109 21.52 15.48 16.75
CA GLN A 109 22.44 16.32 17.51
C GLN A 109 22.37 17.74 16.97
N PRO A 110 21.71 18.66 17.69
CA PRO A 110 21.77 20.08 17.40
C PRO A 110 23.17 20.65 17.67
N GLY A 111 23.69 21.46 16.75
CA GLY A 111 24.95 22.19 16.90
C GLY A 111 26.17 21.47 16.30
N GLY A 112 26.91 22.20 15.46
CA GLY A 112 28.15 21.75 14.84
C GLY A 112 29.34 21.90 15.78
N GLY A 113 29.57 20.92 16.66
CA GLY A 113 30.74 20.89 17.53
C GLY A 113 30.74 19.65 18.40
N GLY A 114 31.86 18.90 18.42
CA GLY A 114 32.01 17.55 18.97
C GLY A 114 31.85 17.37 20.49
N ARG A 115 31.03 18.19 21.14
CA ARG A 115 30.66 18.10 22.56
C ARG A 115 29.17 17.80 22.80
N ALA A 116 28.32 17.94 21.78
CA ALA A 116 26.90 17.59 21.94
C ALA A 116 26.72 16.08 21.76
N THR A 117 25.92 15.46 22.64
CA THR A 117 25.56 14.05 22.54
C THR A 117 24.41 13.88 21.56
N LEU A 118 24.43 12.79 20.80
CA LEU A 118 23.31 12.38 19.96
C LEU A 118 22.11 12.09 20.86
N ARG A 119 21.00 12.78 20.62
CA ARG A 119 19.81 12.75 21.46
C ARG A 119 18.64 12.10 20.72
N ASP A 120 17.81 11.37 21.45
CA ASP A 120 16.49 10.97 20.96
C ASP A 120 15.70 12.25 20.63
N MET A 121 14.98 12.27 19.52
CA MET A 121 14.11 13.38 19.12
C MET A 121 13.16 13.84 20.22
N ARG A 122 12.75 12.93 21.13
CA ARG A 122 11.89 13.25 22.27
C ARG A 122 12.54 14.16 23.31
N SER A 123 13.87 14.22 23.34
CA SER A 123 14.66 15.03 24.29
C SER A 123 15.13 16.37 23.71
N LEU A 124 14.76 16.68 22.48
CA LEU A 124 15.04 17.96 21.82
C LEU A 124 14.10 19.06 22.32
N SER A 125 14.50 20.32 22.14
CA SER A 125 13.57 21.44 22.29
C SER A 125 12.42 21.36 21.27
N GLY A 126 11.32 22.07 21.52
CA GLY A 126 10.16 22.09 20.61
C GLY A 126 10.54 22.45 19.17
N GLY A 127 11.33 23.53 18.99
CA GLY A 127 11.76 23.98 17.66
C GLY A 127 12.74 23.04 16.97
N GLU A 128 13.67 22.42 17.71
CA GLU A 128 14.59 21.41 17.16
C GLU A 128 13.84 20.14 16.74
N ARG A 129 12.87 19.71 17.55
CA ARG A 129 12.01 18.56 17.26
C ARG A 129 11.17 18.82 16.02
N SER A 130 10.48 19.96 15.93
CA SER A 130 9.69 20.33 14.75
C SER A 130 10.56 20.39 13.49
N PHE A 131 11.73 21.04 13.56
CA PHE A 131 12.67 21.12 12.44
C PHE A 131 13.14 19.72 11.99
N SER A 132 13.51 18.87 12.94
CA SER A 132 13.94 17.50 12.65
C SER A 132 12.83 16.64 12.06
N THR A 133 11.60 16.79 12.54
CA THR A 133 10.41 16.14 11.96
C THR A 133 10.18 16.61 10.53
N MET A 134 10.33 17.90 10.24
CA MET A 134 10.21 18.42 8.88
C MET A 134 11.29 17.81 7.96
N CYS A 135 12.53 17.74 8.41
CA CYS A 135 13.62 17.08 7.67
C CYS A 135 13.31 15.61 7.37
N PHE A 136 12.69 14.90 8.33
CA PHE A 136 12.26 13.52 8.16
C PHE A 136 11.13 13.39 7.11
N ILE A 137 10.14 14.28 7.13
CA ILE A 137 9.09 14.30 6.12
C ILE A 137 9.67 14.53 4.72
N LEU A 138 10.60 15.48 4.58
CA LEU A 138 11.27 15.75 3.31
C LEU A 138 12.10 14.56 2.81
N SER A 139 12.75 13.81 3.70
CA SER A 139 13.49 12.61 3.32
C SER A 139 12.57 11.48 2.88
N LEU A 140 11.40 11.33 3.51
CA LEU A 140 10.36 10.40 3.04
C LEU A 140 9.80 10.80 1.68
N TRP A 141 9.58 12.10 1.45
CA TRP A 141 9.16 12.60 0.15
C TRP A 141 10.21 12.36 -0.95
N ALA A 142 11.48 12.24 -0.62
CA ALA A 142 12.48 11.91 -1.63
C ALA A 142 12.36 10.46 -2.15
N ILE A 143 11.82 9.56 -1.32
CA ILE A 143 11.63 8.14 -1.66
C ILE A 143 10.19 7.77 -2.02
N ALA A 144 9.21 8.62 -1.68
CA ALA A 144 7.80 8.39 -1.94
C ALA A 144 7.33 9.10 -3.22
N GLU A 145 6.71 8.33 -4.11
CA GLU A 145 6.09 8.87 -5.32
C GLU A 145 4.63 9.27 -5.04
N ALA A 146 4.34 10.56 -5.16
CA ALA A 146 2.99 11.10 -5.09
C ALA A 146 2.88 12.34 -6.00
N PRO A 147 1.78 12.49 -6.77
CA PRO A 147 1.57 13.64 -7.66
C PRO A 147 1.25 14.92 -6.90
N PHE A 148 0.68 14.82 -5.70
CA PHE A 148 0.40 15.93 -4.79
C PHE A 148 1.03 15.68 -3.43
N ARG A 149 1.46 16.75 -2.78
CA ARG A 149 2.01 16.76 -1.43
C ARG A 149 1.43 17.91 -0.66
N ALA A 150 0.90 17.61 0.52
CA ALA A 150 0.30 18.61 1.39
C ALA A 150 0.92 18.52 2.78
N LEU A 151 1.17 19.66 3.41
CA LEU A 151 1.47 19.75 4.83
C LEU A 151 0.63 20.83 5.48
N ASP A 152 0.17 20.51 6.67
CA ASP A 152 -0.56 21.42 7.54
C ASP A 152 0.25 21.71 8.79
N GLU A 153 0.13 22.93 9.30
CA GLU A 153 0.82 23.45 10.49
C GLU A 153 2.32 23.08 10.55
N PHE A 154 2.99 23.07 9.39
CA PHE A 154 4.35 22.53 9.27
C PHE A 154 5.38 23.32 10.09
N ASP A 155 5.12 24.59 10.39
CA ASP A 155 5.99 25.49 11.14
C ASP A 155 5.61 25.63 12.62
N ALA A 156 4.67 24.81 13.09
CA ALA A 156 4.28 24.80 14.50
C ALA A 156 5.50 24.55 15.42
N TYR A 157 5.58 25.36 16.47
CA TYR A 157 6.65 25.32 17.50
C TYR A 157 8.07 25.62 16.99
N MET A 158 8.24 26.08 15.74
CA MET A 158 9.53 26.53 15.22
C MET A 158 9.79 28.01 15.58
N ASP A 159 11.04 28.32 15.92
CA ASP A 159 11.49 29.71 15.99
C ASP A 159 11.65 30.31 14.59
N PHE A 160 11.88 31.62 14.51
CA PHE A 160 12.03 32.33 13.24
C PHE A 160 13.13 31.75 12.34
N VAL A 161 14.24 31.28 12.92
CA VAL A 161 15.41 30.76 12.17
C VAL A 161 15.08 29.40 11.56
N ASN A 162 14.60 28.46 12.37
CA ASN A 162 14.22 27.13 11.92
C ASN A 162 13.07 27.19 10.93
N ARG A 163 12.07 28.06 11.17
CA ARG A 163 10.97 28.27 10.25
C ARG A 163 11.47 28.72 8.88
N ARG A 164 12.30 29.77 8.83
CA ARG A 164 12.84 30.29 7.57
C ARG A 164 13.62 29.22 6.78
N ILE A 165 14.47 28.46 7.46
CA ILE A 165 15.26 27.41 6.81
C ILE A 165 14.35 26.29 6.30
N SER A 166 13.38 25.83 7.09
CA SER A 166 12.38 24.83 6.67
C SER A 166 11.60 25.29 5.44
N MET A 167 11.16 26.54 5.44
CA MET A 167 10.48 27.19 4.32
C MET A 167 11.31 27.17 3.04
N ASP A 168 12.55 27.63 3.10
CA ASP A 168 13.47 27.66 1.96
C ASP A 168 13.72 26.24 1.42
N MET A 169 13.88 25.25 2.31
CA MET A 169 14.06 23.85 1.92
C MET A 169 12.84 23.29 1.19
N MET A 170 11.63 23.51 1.69
CA MET A 170 10.39 23.07 1.05
C MET A 170 10.20 23.70 -0.32
N LEU A 171 10.42 25.01 -0.43
CA LEU A 171 10.27 25.73 -1.70
C LEU A 171 11.32 25.28 -2.72
N LYS A 172 12.56 25.03 -2.30
CA LYS A 172 13.60 24.48 -3.16
C LYS A 172 13.22 23.11 -3.72
N ILE A 173 12.70 22.21 -2.86
CA ILE A 173 12.22 20.89 -3.29
C ILE A 173 11.06 21.04 -4.26
N ALA A 174 10.06 21.87 -3.94
CA ALA A 174 8.92 22.13 -4.82
C ALA A 174 9.34 22.67 -6.19
N ALA A 175 10.26 23.64 -6.21
CA ALA A 175 10.78 24.22 -7.44
C ALA A 175 11.55 23.21 -8.31
N SER A 176 12.23 22.22 -7.70
CA SER A 176 12.94 21.17 -8.44
C SER A 176 12.03 20.07 -9.01
N GLN A 177 10.76 20.00 -8.59
CA GLN A 177 9.85 18.89 -8.91
C GLN A 177 8.65 19.40 -9.71
N HIS A 178 8.88 19.82 -10.95
CA HIS A 178 7.89 20.47 -11.82
C HIS A 178 6.63 19.62 -12.11
N TYR A 179 6.70 18.30 -11.98
CA TYR A 179 5.58 17.38 -12.22
C TYR A 179 4.76 17.06 -10.96
N ARG A 180 4.98 17.79 -9.85
CA ARG A 180 4.30 17.56 -8.57
C ARG A 180 3.73 18.86 -8.04
N GLN A 181 2.55 18.78 -7.42
CA GLN A 181 1.91 19.92 -6.76
C GLN A 181 2.19 19.90 -5.26
N PHE A 182 2.55 21.06 -4.71
CA PHE A 182 2.80 21.24 -3.28
C PHE A 182 1.78 22.20 -2.68
N ILE A 183 1.22 21.82 -1.54
CA ILE A 183 0.24 22.61 -0.79
C ILE A 183 0.76 22.73 0.63
N PHE A 184 0.97 23.95 1.09
CA PHE A 184 1.42 24.22 2.46
C PHE A 184 0.39 25.09 3.14
N LEU A 185 -0.09 24.64 4.29
CA LEU A 185 -0.99 25.37 5.15
C LEU A 185 -0.22 25.81 6.39
N THR A 186 -0.34 27.08 6.75
CA THR A 186 0.24 27.65 7.96
C THR A 186 -0.68 28.75 8.49
N THR A 187 -0.72 28.89 9.80
CA THR A 187 -1.41 29.98 10.51
C THR A 187 -0.52 31.21 10.65
N GLU A 188 0.78 31.07 10.39
CA GLU A 188 1.77 32.13 10.52
C GLU A 188 1.88 32.99 9.25
N GLY A 189 2.18 34.28 9.44
CA GLY A 189 2.26 35.23 8.33
C GLY A 189 3.46 34.99 7.41
N MET A 190 3.20 34.84 6.11
CA MET A 190 4.22 34.64 5.06
C MET A 190 4.79 35.95 4.47
N SER A 191 4.90 37.01 5.28
CA SER A 191 5.20 38.37 4.82
C SER A 191 6.50 38.52 4.04
N SER A 192 7.44 37.59 4.20
CA SER A 192 8.76 37.60 3.55
C SER A 192 8.80 36.90 2.19
N LEU A 193 7.70 36.28 1.74
CA LEU A 193 7.67 35.51 0.50
C LEU A 193 7.02 36.29 -0.62
N HIS A 194 7.77 36.46 -1.72
CA HIS A 194 7.25 37.03 -2.94
C HIS A 194 6.73 35.90 -3.83
N GLY A 195 5.47 35.99 -4.25
CA GLY A 195 4.90 35.08 -5.24
C GLY A 195 5.69 35.16 -6.55
N ASN A 196 5.82 34.03 -7.23
CA ASN A 196 6.41 33.95 -8.58
C ASN A 196 5.53 33.06 -9.47
N SER A 197 5.95 32.77 -10.70
CA SER A 197 5.15 31.93 -11.62
C SER A 197 4.91 30.50 -11.10
N LEU A 198 5.76 30.01 -10.19
CA LEU A 198 5.68 28.67 -9.58
C LEU A 198 5.01 28.68 -8.19
N ILE A 199 4.98 29.82 -7.51
CA ILE A 199 4.52 29.95 -6.12
C ILE A 199 3.31 30.88 -6.06
N ARG A 200 2.15 30.33 -5.68
CA ARG A 200 0.93 31.07 -5.42
C ARG A 200 0.65 31.09 -3.91
N ILE A 201 0.54 32.29 -3.34
CA ILE A 201 0.19 32.49 -1.93
C ILE A 201 -1.27 32.90 -1.86
N LEU A 202 -2.07 32.16 -1.08
CA LEU A 202 -3.48 32.45 -0.83
C LEU A 202 -3.66 32.76 0.65
N ARG A 203 -4.00 34.02 0.96
CA ARG A 203 -4.31 34.44 2.33
C ARG A 203 -5.82 34.44 2.52
N LEU A 204 -6.31 33.69 3.51
CA LEU A 204 -7.70 33.72 3.91
C LEU A 204 -8.01 34.99 4.73
N SER A 205 -9.26 35.45 4.66
CA SER A 205 -9.77 36.48 5.55
C SER A 205 -9.74 35.99 7.00
N ASP A 206 -9.56 36.91 7.95
CA ASP A 206 -9.60 36.56 9.35
C ASP A 206 -10.97 35.94 9.71
N PRO A 207 -11.01 34.86 10.51
CA PRO A 207 -12.25 34.17 10.82
C PRO A 207 -13.19 35.07 11.61
N ASP A 208 -14.48 35.05 11.25
CA ASP A 208 -15.51 35.78 11.97
C ASP A 208 -15.76 35.14 13.34
N ARG A 209 -15.23 35.77 14.39
CA ARG A 209 -15.34 35.29 15.78
C ARG A 209 -16.73 35.47 16.37
N SER A 210 -17.66 36.09 15.64
CA SER A 210 -19.05 36.25 16.06
C SER A 210 -19.94 35.03 15.76
N GLN A 211 -19.47 34.11 14.91
CA GLN A 211 -20.17 32.86 14.60
C GLN A 211 -19.71 31.73 15.52
N SER A 212 -20.55 31.36 16.48
CA SER A 212 -20.31 30.22 17.40
C SER A 212 -20.46 28.85 16.74
N ALA A 213 -20.97 28.78 15.50
CA ALA A 213 -21.18 27.54 14.77
C ALA A 213 -21.20 27.79 13.26
N LEU A 214 -20.64 26.86 12.48
CA LEU A 214 -20.78 26.82 11.03
C LEU A 214 -22.26 26.58 10.69
N PRO A 215 -22.86 27.34 9.75
CA PRO A 215 -24.19 27.03 9.24
C PRO A 215 -24.10 25.74 8.43
N TYR A 216 -24.38 24.59 9.06
CA TYR A 216 -24.68 23.37 8.33
C TYR A 216 -25.97 23.64 7.55
N GLY A 217 -25.83 23.91 6.25
CA GLY A 217 -26.95 23.95 5.34
C GLY A 217 -27.69 22.62 5.41
N GLN A 218 -28.99 22.66 5.71
CA GLN A 218 -29.85 21.50 5.59
C GLN A 218 -29.68 20.96 4.17
N THR A 219 -29.21 19.71 4.07
CA THR A 219 -29.24 18.94 2.83
C THR A 219 -30.65 19.01 2.26
N ASN A 220 -30.76 19.51 1.03
CA ASN A 220 -31.99 19.59 0.26
C ASN A 220 -32.80 18.28 0.39
N THR A 221 -33.98 18.37 0.99
CA THR A 221 -35.02 17.36 0.88
C THR A 221 -35.66 17.50 -0.51
N GLU A 222 -35.53 16.43 -1.29
CA GLU A 222 -36.25 16.07 -2.55
C GLU A 222 -36.22 17.06 -3.74
#